data_AF-A0A1W0VV75-F1
#
_entry.id   AF-A0A1W0VV75-F1
#
_cell.length_a   1.000
_cell.length_b   1.000
_cell.length_c   1.000
_cell.angle_alpha   90.00
_cell.angle_beta   90.00
_cell.angle_gamma   90.00
#
_symmetry.space_group_name_H-M   'P 1'
#
loop_
_entity.id
_entity.type
_entity.pdbx_description
1 polymer ?
#
loop_
_entity_poly.entity_id
_entity_poly.type
_entity_poly.pdbx_seq_one_letter_code
_entity_poly.pdbx_strand_id
1 'polypeptide(L)'
;MMRWSGRLVYDSAALAAGGDVLVFAKGVNARQGVNRDATDVRCIYYRRGISGSAATVVASLPASTSAQQVFRCPPPPSTAAMTMTASPAEAQQLRVTIAVAGEDPIPSVATYTPPPPPPPPPPKKKLICGCTMVRDVAKFLREWVVYHAAVGVDRFYLYDNGSGDDLEGQVHQLSAEGFHVSTHAWPWPKTQEAGFSYTAAVHRDSCEWMAFIDVDEFIFSPDWAGSSKPTKSMLRSVVTAVKPNIGQVTLGCKDFGPSGRTKHPKEGVTQGYTCRRRAEERHKSLVRLDSVAPSLMNSVHHFKLRPEFKWERSRAVRVNHYKYQAWDEFKVKFRRRVSTYVADWTDRVNHGSKDRTPGLGFEAVEPAGWPHKFCEVEDTLLRDVTRRWFGVGFTNKLAHHRPVGGTTHSSS
;
A
#
# COMPACT_ATOMS: atom_id res chain seq x y z
N MET A 1 29.38 21.11 5.17
CA MET A 1 28.10 20.77 5.84
C MET A 1 26.97 21.00 4.83
N MET A 2 26.45 19.94 4.20
CA MET A 2 25.44 20.06 3.13
C MET A 2 24.13 20.62 3.71
N ARG A 3 23.75 21.84 3.30
CA ARG A 3 22.42 22.38 3.56
C ARG A 3 21.40 21.55 2.79
N TRP A 4 20.75 20.61 3.47
CA TRP A 4 19.62 19.88 2.91
C TRP A 4 18.49 20.84 2.57
N SER A 5 18.17 21.00 1.28
CA SER A 5 17.09 21.88 0.78
C SER A 5 15.68 21.31 0.99
N GLY A 6 15.55 20.23 1.78
CA GLY A 6 14.30 19.48 1.95
C GLY A 6 13.87 18.67 0.72
N ARG A 7 14.64 18.73 -0.39
CA ARG A 7 14.37 18.01 -1.64
C ARG A 7 15.31 16.82 -1.82
N LEU A 8 14.77 15.70 -2.28
CA LEU A 8 15.52 14.47 -2.53
C LEU A 8 14.79 13.63 -3.58
N VAL A 9 15.51 13.17 -4.60
CA VAL A 9 15.08 12.03 -5.41
C VAL A 9 15.52 10.76 -4.69
N TYR A 10 14.54 10.01 -4.20
CA TYR A 10 14.79 8.96 -3.20
C TYR A 10 14.67 7.55 -3.75
N ASP A 11 13.88 7.33 -4.80
CA ASP A 11 13.70 6.00 -5.38
C ASP A 11 13.41 6.07 -6.89
N SER A 12 13.53 4.94 -7.58
CA SER A 12 13.01 4.79 -8.94
C SER A 12 12.64 3.34 -9.28
N ALA A 13 11.69 3.17 -10.20
CA ALA A 13 11.21 1.87 -10.64
C ALA A 13 11.04 1.85 -12.16
N ALA A 14 11.81 1.00 -12.85
CA ALA A 14 11.58 0.76 -14.27
C ALA A 14 10.42 -0.23 -14.46
N LEU A 15 9.47 0.13 -15.30
CA LEU A 15 8.28 -0.66 -15.57
C LEU A 15 8.52 -1.59 -16.76
N ALA A 16 8.18 -2.87 -16.60
CA ALA A 16 8.30 -3.84 -17.69
C ALA A 16 7.36 -3.49 -18.86
N ALA A 17 6.14 -3.02 -18.56
CA ALA A 17 5.20 -2.53 -19.55
C ALA A 17 5.50 -1.07 -19.93
N GLY A 18 5.73 -0.83 -21.21
CA GLY A 18 5.97 0.51 -21.77
C GLY A 18 7.38 1.05 -21.60
N GLY A 19 8.21 0.44 -20.74
CA GLY A 19 9.61 0.82 -20.53
C GLY A 19 9.79 2.12 -19.72
N ASP A 20 8.72 2.76 -19.29
CA ASP A 20 8.79 3.97 -18.48
C ASP A 20 9.52 3.73 -17.15
N VAL A 21 10.18 4.77 -16.65
CA VAL A 21 10.80 4.79 -15.33
C VAL A 21 9.99 5.72 -14.44
N LEU A 22 9.47 5.20 -13.34
CA LEU A 22 8.95 6.04 -12.26
C LEU A 22 10.12 6.55 -11.44
N VAL A 23 10.19 7.85 -11.23
CA VAL A 23 11.17 8.52 -10.38
C VAL A 23 10.43 9.18 -9.23
N PHE A 24 10.87 8.94 -8.01
CA PHE A 24 10.20 9.39 -6.80
C PHE A 24 10.99 10.51 -6.13
N ALA A 25 10.36 11.67 -5.94
CA ALA A 25 11.05 12.86 -5.43
C ALA A 25 10.22 13.69 -4.46
N LYS A 26 10.88 14.13 -3.38
CA LYS A 26 10.33 15.06 -2.38
C LYS A 26 10.64 16.50 -2.71
N GLY A 27 9.70 17.37 -2.35
CA GLY A 27 9.87 18.83 -2.36
C GLY A 27 9.79 19.49 -3.74
N VAL A 28 9.42 18.76 -4.79
CA VAL A 28 9.11 19.32 -6.11
C VAL A 28 7.66 19.81 -6.16
N ASN A 29 6.70 18.90 -5.94
CA ASN A 29 5.27 19.22 -5.83
C ASN A 29 4.89 19.26 -4.33
N ALA A 30 5.36 20.30 -3.63
CA ALA A 30 5.29 20.37 -2.17
C ALA A 30 3.87 20.64 -1.60
N ARG A 31 2.94 21.17 -2.41
CA ARG A 31 1.59 21.52 -1.97
C ARG A 31 0.58 20.52 -2.52
N GLN A 32 -0.32 20.05 -1.66
CA GLN A 32 -1.39 19.14 -2.07
C GLN A 32 -2.23 19.77 -3.20
N GLY A 33 -2.50 19.00 -4.25
CA GLY A 33 -3.28 19.46 -5.40
C GLY A 33 -2.55 20.38 -6.38
N VAL A 34 -1.32 20.79 -6.10
CA VAL A 34 -0.52 21.64 -6.99
C VAL A 34 0.67 20.82 -7.51
N ASN A 35 0.67 20.56 -8.81
CA ASN A 35 1.75 19.86 -9.49
C ASN A 35 2.39 20.79 -10.53
N ARG A 36 3.71 20.70 -10.68
CA ARG A 36 4.44 21.32 -11.80
C ARG A 36 3.98 20.72 -13.13
N ASP A 37 4.07 21.48 -14.20
CA ASP A 37 3.88 20.91 -15.54
C ASP A 37 4.98 19.86 -15.77
N ALA A 38 4.64 18.77 -16.45
CA ALA A 38 5.61 17.74 -16.80
C ALA A 38 6.70 18.29 -17.74
N THR A 39 6.38 19.27 -18.60
CA THR A 39 7.35 19.92 -19.50
C THR A 39 8.43 20.70 -18.77
N ASP A 40 8.13 21.17 -17.54
CA ASP A 40 9.09 21.87 -16.68
C ASP A 40 10.02 20.91 -15.93
N VAL A 41 9.84 19.61 -16.10
CA VAL A 41 10.57 18.58 -15.35
C VAL A 41 11.39 17.73 -16.31
N ARG A 42 12.70 17.63 -16.06
CA ARG A 42 13.61 16.75 -16.80
C ARG A 42 14.14 15.64 -15.92
N CYS A 43 14.12 14.42 -16.45
CA CYS A 43 14.72 13.24 -15.88
C CYS A 43 16.15 13.09 -16.41
N ILE A 44 17.13 13.17 -15.53
CA ILE A 44 18.55 13.15 -15.86
C ILE A 44 19.14 11.82 -15.41
N TYR A 45 19.59 11.02 -16.37
CA TYR A 45 20.32 9.78 -16.14
C TYR A 45 21.81 10.06 -16.16
N TYR A 46 22.56 9.56 -15.18
CA TYR A 46 23.97 9.86 -15.05
C TYR A 46 24.76 8.76 -14.34
N ARG A 47 26.06 8.71 -14.60
CA ARG A 47 27.02 7.86 -13.85
C ARG A 47 27.88 8.73 -12.95
N ARG A 48 28.15 8.27 -11.72
CA ARG A 48 29.03 8.99 -10.79
C ARG A 48 30.48 8.85 -11.25
N GLY A 49 31.21 9.96 -11.29
CA GLY A 49 32.65 9.94 -11.53
C GLY A 49 33.40 9.22 -10.41
N ILE A 50 34.55 8.63 -10.76
CA ILE A 50 35.51 8.04 -9.82
C ILE A 50 36.36 9.16 -9.21
N SER A 51 36.62 9.09 -7.90
CA SER A 51 37.66 9.88 -7.21
C SER A 51 37.71 11.38 -7.58
N GLY A 52 36.57 12.06 -7.49
CA GLY A 52 36.50 13.52 -7.70
C GLY A 52 36.26 13.97 -9.14
N SER A 53 36.16 13.05 -10.11
CA SER A 53 35.70 13.39 -11.47
C SER A 53 34.20 13.75 -11.50
N ALA A 54 33.84 14.64 -12.42
CA ALA A 54 32.46 15.07 -12.61
C ALA A 54 31.55 13.90 -13.02
N ALA A 55 30.27 13.99 -12.65
CA ALA A 55 29.27 13.02 -13.10
C ALA A 55 29.07 13.12 -14.62
N THR A 56 28.99 11.98 -15.30
CA THR A 56 28.73 11.93 -16.74
C THR A 56 27.23 11.78 -16.97
N VAL A 57 26.62 12.80 -17.57
CA VAL A 57 25.20 12.74 -17.98
C VAL A 57 25.08 11.83 -19.20
N VAL A 58 24.20 10.85 -19.08
CA VAL A 58 23.88 9.85 -20.12
C VAL A 58 22.70 10.31 -20.97
N ALA A 59 21.66 10.84 -20.31
CA ALA A 59 20.47 11.33 -20.99
C ALA A 59 19.78 12.38 -20.11
N SER A 60 19.12 13.35 -20.75
CA SER A 60 18.23 14.30 -20.11
C SER A 60 16.95 14.34 -20.92
N LEU A 61 15.86 13.78 -20.37
CA LEU A 61 14.60 13.56 -21.08
C LEU A 61 13.46 14.29 -20.36
N PRO A 62 12.48 14.88 -21.07
CA PRO A 62 11.33 15.49 -20.41
C PRO A 62 10.50 14.41 -19.71
N ALA A 63 9.96 14.72 -18.53
CA ALA A 63 9.00 13.86 -17.87
C ALA A 63 7.70 13.80 -18.69
N SER A 64 7.06 12.64 -18.75
CA SER A 64 5.74 12.47 -19.37
C SER A 64 4.61 12.81 -18.40
N THR A 65 4.82 12.65 -17.10
CA THR A 65 3.88 13.10 -16.06
C THR A 65 4.62 13.64 -14.83
N SER A 66 4.05 14.66 -14.19
CA SER A 66 4.44 15.12 -12.86
C SER A 66 3.20 15.13 -11.95
N ALA A 67 3.19 14.29 -10.91
CA ALA A 67 2.08 14.26 -9.97
C ALA A 67 2.54 13.82 -8.57
N GLN A 68 2.26 14.64 -7.56
CA GLN A 68 2.66 14.41 -6.17
C GLN A 68 4.18 14.15 -6.12
N GLN A 69 4.62 13.07 -5.48
CA GLN A 69 6.03 12.68 -5.41
C GLN A 69 6.46 11.76 -6.57
N VAL A 70 5.64 11.61 -7.62
CA VAL A 70 5.84 10.62 -8.69
C VAL A 70 6.00 11.30 -10.04
N PHE A 71 7.07 10.95 -10.73
CA PHE A 71 7.42 11.48 -12.04
C PHE A 71 7.61 10.31 -12.99
N ARG A 72 6.94 10.34 -14.13
CA ARG A 72 7.09 9.30 -15.17
C ARG A 72 8.09 9.80 -16.19
N CYS A 73 9.14 9.05 -16.39
CA CYS A 73 10.28 9.38 -17.24
C CYS A 73 10.41 8.34 -18.35
N PRO A 74 10.76 8.75 -19.59
CA PRO A 74 11.16 7.79 -20.61
C PRO A 74 12.44 7.04 -20.20
N PRO A 75 12.63 5.78 -20.63
CA PRO A 75 13.85 5.04 -20.31
C PRO A 75 15.11 5.68 -20.93
N PRO A 76 16.29 5.49 -20.32
CA PRO A 76 17.54 5.91 -20.94
C PRO A 76 17.82 5.08 -22.23
N PRO A 77 18.62 5.61 -23.17
CA PRO A 77 19.00 4.88 -24.39
C PRO A 77 19.61 3.50 -24.10
N SER A 78 19.30 2.50 -24.94
CA SER A 78 19.64 1.08 -24.74
C SER A 78 21.13 0.80 -24.58
N THR A 79 22.00 1.52 -25.30
CA THR A 79 23.46 1.42 -25.19
C THR A 79 23.99 1.86 -23.82
N ALA A 80 23.21 2.61 -23.05
CA ALA A 80 23.58 3.01 -21.70
C ALA A 80 23.09 2.05 -20.60
N ALA A 81 22.12 1.18 -20.89
CA ALA A 81 21.62 0.16 -19.97
C ALA A 81 22.47 -1.12 -19.98
N MET A 82 23.28 -1.34 -21.02
CA MET A 82 24.09 -2.54 -21.23
C MET A 82 25.58 -2.27 -20.94
N THR A 83 25.98 -2.37 -19.67
CA THR A 83 27.37 -2.68 -19.30
C THR A 83 27.35 -3.73 -18.19
N MET A 84 27.05 -4.97 -18.58
CA MET A 84 27.05 -6.17 -17.72
C MET A 84 28.39 -6.93 -17.78
N THR A 85 29.41 -6.38 -18.45
CA THR A 85 30.70 -7.05 -18.68
C THR A 85 31.88 -6.40 -17.98
N ALA A 86 31.66 -5.35 -17.18
CA ALA A 86 32.71 -4.75 -16.35
C ALA A 86 32.78 -5.45 -14.99
N SER A 87 33.98 -5.50 -14.41
CA SER A 87 34.19 -5.99 -13.04
C SER A 87 33.25 -5.25 -12.05
N PRO A 88 32.86 -5.85 -10.91
CA PRO A 88 32.00 -5.20 -9.92
C PRO A 88 32.52 -3.85 -9.40
N ALA A 89 33.82 -3.61 -9.53
CA ALA A 89 34.49 -2.35 -9.15
C ALA A 89 34.34 -1.23 -10.20
N GLU A 90 33.96 -1.55 -11.45
CA GLU A 90 33.94 -0.60 -12.59
C GLU A 90 32.56 -0.42 -13.23
N ALA A 91 31.58 -1.28 -12.94
CA ALA A 91 30.19 -1.09 -13.34
C ALA A 91 29.54 0.05 -12.53
N GLN A 92 29.83 1.30 -12.89
CA GLN A 92 29.21 2.47 -12.28
C GLN A 92 27.69 2.41 -12.48
N GLN A 93 26.97 2.14 -11.38
CA GLN A 93 25.52 2.04 -11.36
C GLN A 93 24.88 3.30 -11.97
N LEU A 94 24.02 3.11 -12.98
CA LEU A 94 23.28 4.21 -13.58
C LEU A 94 22.32 4.80 -12.55
N ARG A 95 22.35 6.11 -12.38
CA ARG A 95 21.48 6.85 -11.46
C ARG A 95 20.51 7.71 -12.23
N VAL A 96 19.44 8.10 -11.55
CA VAL A 96 18.44 9.02 -12.09
C VAL A 96 18.19 10.14 -11.08
N THR A 97 18.10 11.37 -11.58
CA THR A 97 17.62 12.51 -10.82
C THR A 97 16.63 13.33 -11.63
N ILE A 98 16.05 14.34 -11.01
CA ILE A 98 15.12 15.28 -11.60
C ILE A 98 15.72 16.69 -11.53
N ALA A 99 15.60 17.45 -12.62
CA ALA A 99 15.80 18.89 -12.64
C ALA A 99 14.48 19.58 -12.98
N VAL A 100 14.22 20.71 -12.32
CA VAL A 100 13.09 21.60 -12.61
C VAL A 100 13.62 22.75 -13.48
N ALA A 101 12.82 23.24 -14.43
CA ALA A 101 13.20 24.34 -15.30
C ALA A 101 13.72 25.56 -14.51
N GLY A 102 14.93 26.01 -14.83
CA GLY A 102 15.60 27.12 -14.16
C GLY A 102 16.23 26.78 -12.79
N GLU A 103 16.26 25.50 -12.40
CA GLU A 103 16.81 25.05 -11.12
C GLU A 103 17.89 23.97 -11.32
N ASP A 104 18.81 23.86 -10.35
CA ASP A 104 19.81 22.79 -10.35
C ASP A 104 19.18 21.40 -10.17
N PRO A 105 19.81 20.32 -10.69
CA PRO A 105 19.36 18.96 -10.45
C PRO A 105 19.25 18.64 -8.96
N ILE A 106 18.16 17.97 -8.58
CA ILE A 106 17.89 17.63 -7.19
C ILE A 106 18.90 16.57 -6.72
N PRO A 107 19.36 16.61 -5.46
CA PRO A 107 20.16 15.52 -4.90
C PRO A 107 19.44 14.18 -5.04
N SER A 108 20.15 13.14 -5.48
CA SER A 108 19.56 11.82 -5.72
C SER A 108 20.34 10.69 -5.07
N VAL A 109 19.58 9.78 -4.45
CA VAL A 109 20.03 8.45 -4.05
C VAL A 109 19.42 7.35 -4.93
N ALA A 110 18.50 7.70 -5.84
CA ALA A 110 17.83 6.76 -6.73
C ALA A 110 18.77 6.18 -7.78
N THR A 111 18.60 4.90 -8.03
CA THR A 111 19.37 4.11 -8.99
C THR A 111 18.43 3.54 -10.04
N TYR A 112 18.85 3.61 -11.31
CA TYR A 112 18.12 2.97 -12.38
C TYR A 112 18.57 1.52 -12.51
N THR A 113 17.61 0.61 -12.37
CA THR A 113 17.79 -0.81 -12.65
C THR A 113 16.81 -1.17 -13.76
N PRO A 114 17.29 -1.70 -14.91
CA PRO A 114 16.40 -2.18 -15.97
C PRO A 114 15.42 -3.22 -15.42
N PRO A 115 14.17 -3.25 -15.90
CA PRO A 115 13.22 -4.26 -15.47
C PRO A 115 13.70 -5.64 -15.97
N PRO A 116 13.56 -6.71 -15.17
CA PRO A 116 13.85 -8.05 -15.66
C PRO A 116 12.92 -8.39 -16.83
N PRO A 117 13.37 -9.18 -17.81
CA PRO A 117 12.50 -9.64 -18.88
C PRO A 117 11.34 -10.45 -18.30
N PRO A 118 10.10 -10.26 -18.78
CA PRO A 118 8.97 -11.03 -18.30
C PRO A 118 9.17 -12.52 -18.65
N PRO A 119 8.83 -13.46 -17.74
CA PRO A 119 8.93 -14.87 -18.03
C PRO A 119 7.91 -15.28 -19.12
N PRO A 120 8.29 -16.10 -20.12
CA PRO A 120 7.36 -16.69 -21.08
C PRO A 120 6.79 -18.05 -20.59
N PRO A 121 5.47 -18.31 -20.67
CA PRO A 121 4.40 -17.37 -20.99
C PRO A 121 4.15 -16.37 -19.84
N PRO A 122 3.59 -15.18 -20.14
CA PRO A 122 3.32 -14.18 -19.10
C PRO A 122 2.39 -14.77 -18.03
N PRO A 123 2.67 -14.55 -16.74
CA PRO A 123 1.88 -15.14 -15.66
C PRO A 123 0.46 -14.58 -15.71
N LYS A 124 -0.52 -15.46 -15.48
CA LYS A 124 -1.93 -15.05 -15.36
C LYS A 124 -2.09 -14.12 -14.17
N LYS A 125 -2.70 -12.94 -14.39
CA LYS A 125 -3.05 -11.99 -13.32
C LYS A 125 -3.83 -12.70 -12.21
N LYS A 126 -3.46 -12.43 -10.96
CA LYS A 126 -4.31 -12.73 -9.81
C LYS A 126 -5.52 -11.79 -9.83
N LEU A 127 -6.68 -12.26 -9.37
CA LEU A 127 -7.90 -11.47 -9.50
C LEU A 127 -7.89 -10.31 -8.51
N ILE A 128 -7.62 -10.58 -7.23
CA ILE A 128 -7.55 -9.55 -6.18
C ILE A 128 -6.21 -9.67 -5.45
N CYS A 129 -5.48 -8.57 -5.37
CA CYS A 129 -4.33 -8.43 -4.49
C CYS A 129 -4.64 -7.42 -3.38
N GLY A 130 -4.00 -7.55 -2.23
CA GLY A 130 -4.03 -6.59 -1.13
C GLY A 130 -2.72 -5.80 -1.07
N CYS A 131 -2.80 -4.49 -0.87
CA CYS A 131 -1.66 -3.62 -0.69
C CYS A 131 -1.84 -2.76 0.55
N THR A 132 -0.77 -2.67 1.35
CA THR A 132 -0.73 -1.80 2.51
C THR A 132 0.69 -1.29 2.77
N MET A 133 0.80 -0.15 3.47
CA MET A 133 2.08 0.37 3.96
C MET A 133 2.12 0.14 5.47
N VAL A 134 3.19 -0.50 5.93
CA VAL A 134 3.27 -1.04 7.29
C VAL A 134 4.46 -0.48 8.05
N ARG A 135 4.31 -0.38 9.36
CA ARG A 135 5.40 -0.16 10.30
C ARG A 135 5.00 -0.71 11.66
N ASP A 136 5.80 -1.63 12.20
CA ASP A 136 5.59 -2.20 13.54
C ASP A 136 4.21 -2.88 13.70
N VAL A 137 3.82 -3.72 12.71
CA VAL A 137 2.47 -4.33 12.63
C VAL A 137 2.46 -5.86 12.68
N ALA A 138 3.58 -6.51 13.01
CA ALA A 138 3.75 -7.97 12.94
C ALA A 138 2.59 -8.73 13.61
N LYS A 139 2.16 -8.27 14.80
CA LYS A 139 1.06 -8.89 15.56
C LYS A 139 -0.32 -8.88 14.87
N PHE A 140 -0.57 -7.95 13.95
CA PHE A 140 -1.83 -7.85 13.22
C PHE A 140 -1.83 -8.70 11.94
N LEU A 141 -0.64 -9.04 11.42
CA LEU A 141 -0.48 -9.50 10.06
C LEU A 141 -1.18 -10.84 9.82
N ARG A 142 -1.06 -11.79 10.75
CA ARG A 142 -1.67 -13.11 10.61
C ARG A 142 -3.19 -13.04 10.45
N GLU A 143 -3.86 -12.37 11.38
CA GLU A 143 -5.31 -12.19 11.37
C GLU A 143 -5.77 -11.57 10.04
N TRP A 144 -5.08 -10.51 9.61
CA TRP A 144 -5.41 -9.79 8.38
C TRP A 144 -5.21 -10.64 7.11
N VAL A 145 -4.06 -11.33 6.98
CA VAL A 145 -3.76 -12.17 5.80
C VAL A 145 -4.68 -13.38 5.73
N VAL A 146 -4.82 -14.13 6.82
CA VAL A 146 -5.62 -15.37 6.85
C VAL A 146 -7.08 -15.07 6.52
N TYR A 147 -7.65 -14.01 7.11
CA TYR A 147 -9.01 -13.59 6.83
C TYR A 147 -9.21 -13.22 5.36
N HIS A 148 -8.40 -12.29 4.84
CA HIS A 148 -8.58 -11.76 3.48
C HIS A 148 -8.31 -12.82 2.41
N ALA A 149 -7.37 -13.74 2.66
CA ALA A 149 -7.10 -14.86 1.77
C ALA A 149 -8.31 -15.80 1.65
N ALA A 150 -8.99 -16.05 2.78
CA ALA A 150 -10.15 -16.93 2.83
C ALA A 150 -11.37 -16.35 2.09
N VAL A 151 -11.56 -15.03 2.13
CA VAL A 151 -12.70 -14.37 1.47
C VAL A 151 -12.43 -13.98 0.01
N GLY A 152 -11.18 -14.02 -0.46
CA GLY A 152 -10.89 -13.96 -1.91
C GLY A 152 -9.64 -13.21 -2.37
N VAL A 153 -8.81 -12.67 -1.46
CA VAL A 153 -7.52 -12.05 -1.83
C VAL A 153 -6.51 -13.15 -2.18
N ASP A 154 -5.82 -12.99 -3.31
CA ASP A 154 -4.90 -13.98 -3.86
C ASP A 154 -3.44 -13.74 -3.45
N ARG A 155 -3.04 -12.48 -3.25
CA ARG A 155 -1.67 -12.08 -2.95
C ARG A 155 -1.61 -10.77 -2.16
N PHE A 156 -0.61 -10.62 -1.30
CA PHE A 156 -0.41 -9.48 -0.43
C PHE A 156 0.94 -8.82 -0.67
N TYR A 157 0.93 -7.49 -0.76
CA TYR A 157 2.12 -6.65 -0.87
C TYR A 157 2.18 -5.70 0.31
N LEU A 158 3.23 -5.84 1.12
CA LEU A 158 3.50 -5.02 2.30
C LEU A 158 4.65 -4.07 2.01
N TYR A 159 4.39 -2.76 2.05
CA TYR A 159 5.42 -1.73 1.90
C TYR A 159 5.94 -1.36 3.27
N ASP A 160 7.09 -1.90 3.66
CA ASP A 160 7.65 -1.75 4.99
C ASP A 160 8.37 -0.40 5.14
N ASN A 161 7.81 0.46 5.99
CA ASN A 161 8.31 1.80 6.29
C ASN A 161 9.27 1.80 7.50
N GLY A 162 10.16 0.81 7.54
CA GLY A 162 11.18 0.64 8.56
C GLY A 162 10.61 0.11 9.87
N SER A 163 9.96 -1.06 9.81
CA SER A 163 9.54 -1.83 10.98
C SER A 163 10.74 -2.26 11.80
N GLY A 164 10.58 -2.26 13.12
CA GLY A 164 11.55 -2.77 14.11
C GLY A 164 11.01 -3.94 14.93
N ASP A 165 9.81 -4.43 14.61
CA ASP A 165 9.27 -5.68 15.16
C ASP A 165 9.53 -6.88 14.24
N ASP A 166 9.04 -8.07 14.62
CA ASP A 166 9.25 -9.32 13.88
C ASP A 166 8.36 -9.45 12.62
N LEU A 167 8.33 -8.42 11.78
CA LEU A 167 7.55 -8.45 10.53
C LEU A 167 8.04 -9.56 9.60
N GLU A 168 9.35 -9.70 9.46
CA GLU A 168 9.98 -10.71 8.61
C GLU A 168 9.62 -12.13 9.04
N GLY A 169 9.73 -12.44 10.35
CA GLY A 169 9.36 -13.75 10.89
C GLY A 169 7.89 -14.10 10.64
N GLN A 170 6.97 -13.13 10.81
CA GLN A 170 5.56 -13.34 10.51
C GLN A 170 5.29 -13.58 9.01
N VAL A 171 5.97 -12.86 8.12
CA VAL A 171 5.85 -13.05 6.67
C VAL A 171 6.40 -14.42 6.25
N HIS A 172 7.53 -14.84 6.81
CA HIS A 172 8.11 -16.16 6.58
C HIS A 172 7.15 -17.27 7.03
N GLN A 173 6.58 -17.16 8.23
CA GLN A 173 5.60 -18.12 8.73
C GLN A 173 4.36 -18.23 7.82
N LEU A 174 3.78 -17.10 7.43
CA LEU A 174 2.62 -17.09 6.52
C LEU A 174 2.97 -17.69 5.15
N SER A 175 4.17 -17.42 4.64
CA SER A 175 4.63 -17.99 3.38
C SER A 175 4.81 -19.51 3.46
N ALA A 176 5.36 -20.02 4.57
CA ALA A 176 5.48 -21.46 4.83
C ALA A 176 4.12 -22.16 4.95
N GLU A 177 3.08 -21.44 5.41
CA GLU A 177 1.69 -21.91 5.44
C GLU A 177 0.98 -21.84 4.07
N GLY A 178 1.65 -21.33 3.03
CA GLY A 178 1.13 -21.27 1.65
C GLY A 178 0.44 -19.95 1.29
N PHE A 179 0.51 -18.92 2.12
CA PHE A 179 0.00 -17.59 1.77
C PHE A 179 1.01 -16.84 0.90
N HIS A 180 0.54 -16.19 -0.17
CA HIS A 180 1.40 -15.36 -1.02
C HIS A 180 1.54 -13.95 -0.44
N VAL A 181 2.49 -13.77 0.48
CA VAL A 181 2.79 -12.47 1.10
C VAL A 181 4.20 -12.06 0.69
N SER A 182 4.38 -10.80 0.30
CA SER A 182 5.70 -10.25 -0.03
C SER A 182 5.88 -8.87 0.59
N THR A 183 7.08 -8.61 1.08
CA THR A 183 7.51 -7.32 1.61
C THR A 183 8.33 -6.56 0.56
N HIS A 184 8.17 -5.25 0.54
CA HIS A 184 9.00 -4.32 -0.22
C HIS A 184 9.49 -3.25 0.74
N ALA A 185 10.82 -3.09 0.85
CA ALA A 185 11.39 -2.05 1.70
C ALA A 185 11.05 -0.67 1.13
N TRP A 186 10.38 0.16 1.91
CA TRP A 186 9.98 1.52 1.54
C TRP A 186 10.31 2.49 2.67
N PRO A 187 11.59 2.74 3.00
CA PRO A 187 12.02 3.44 4.20
C PRO A 187 11.86 4.98 4.12
N TRP A 188 10.90 5.46 3.33
CA TRP A 188 10.70 6.86 3.01
C TRP A 188 9.55 7.45 3.85
N PRO A 189 9.81 8.34 4.83
CA PRO A 189 8.75 8.88 5.69
C PRO A 189 7.73 9.71 4.90
N LYS A 190 6.45 9.75 5.26
CA LYS A 190 5.46 10.62 4.60
C LYS A 190 5.39 10.43 3.07
N THR A 191 5.34 9.17 2.61
CA THR A 191 5.33 8.82 1.18
C THR A 191 4.31 7.72 0.84
N GLN A 192 3.24 7.57 1.62
CA GLN A 192 2.24 6.52 1.40
C GLN A 192 1.64 6.53 -0.01
N GLU A 193 1.26 7.71 -0.49
CA GLU A 193 0.70 7.90 -1.83
C GLU A 193 1.70 7.47 -2.92
N ALA A 194 2.99 7.74 -2.72
CA ALA A 194 4.04 7.33 -3.66
C ALA A 194 4.28 5.80 -3.61
N GLY A 195 4.26 5.19 -2.43
CA GLY A 195 4.35 3.73 -2.29
C GLY A 195 3.20 3.02 -2.98
N PHE A 196 1.97 3.54 -2.85
CA PHE A 196 0.81 2.99 -3.54
C PHE A 196 0.85 3.23 -5.07
N SER A 197 1.39 4.36 -5.53
CA SER A 197 1.67 4.59 -6.95
C SER A 197 2.69 3.59 -7.50
N TYR A 198 3.76 3.30 -6.75
CA TYR A 198 4.71 2.24 -7.08
C TYR A 198 3.98 0.90 -7.22
N THR A 199 3.17 0.52 -6.21
CA THR A 199 2.44 -0.76 -6.24
C THR A 199 1.55 -0.89 -7.46
N ALA A 200 0.73 0.14 -7.72
CA ALA A 200 -0.25 0.14 -8.80
C ALA A 200 0.41 -0.03 -10.17
N ALA A 201 1.60 0.55 -10.35
CA ALA A 201 2.34 0.46 -11.60
C ALA A 201 3.13 -0.84 -11.74
N VAL A 202 3.90 -1.23 -10.72
CA VAL A 202 4.80 -2.40 -10.77
C VAL A 202 4.02 -3.71 -10.78
N HIS A 203 2.87 -3.77 -10.11
CA HIS A 203 2.05 -4.98 -10.05
C HIS A 203 0.85 -4.98 -11.01
N ARG A 204 0.78 -4.01 -11.92
CA ARG A 204 -0.29 -3.89 -12.94
C ARG A 204 -0.52 -5.18 -13.73
N ASP A 205 0.57 -5.87 -14.08
CA ASP A 205 0.50 -7.09 -14.89
C ASP A 205 0.49 -8.37 -14.03
N SER A 206 0.57 -8.23 -12.70
CA SER A 206 0.45 -9.35 -11.75
C SER A 206 -0.94 -9.47 -11.12
N CYS A 207 -1.68 -8.37 -11.06
CA CYS A 207 -2.98 -8.27 -10.38
C CYS A 207 -3.99 -7.52 -11.25
N GLU A 208 -5.22 -8.01 -11.31
CA GLU A 208 -6.31 -7.31 -11.98
C GLU A 208 -6.87 -6.20 -11.09
N TRP A 209 -7.26 -6.55 -9.87
CA TRP A 209 -7.72 -5.63 -8.84
C TRP A 209 -6.76 -5.57 -7.66
N MET A 210 -6.66 -4.39 -7.05
CA MET A 210 -5.86 -4.13 -5.85
C MET A 210 -6.74 -3.48 -4.78
N ALA A 211 -6.83 -4.09 -3.61
CA ALA A 211 -7.42 -3.50 -2.42
C ALA A 211 -6.36 -2.68 -1.66
N PHE A 212 -6.56 -1.37 -1.56
CA PHE A 212 -5.71 -0.47 -0.78
C PHE A 212 -6.32 -0.24 0.60
N ILE A 213 -6.03 -1.14 1.54
CA ILE A 213 -6.60 -1.18 2.89
C ILE A 213 -5.49 -1.34 3.94
N ASP A 214 -5.71 -0.81 5.14
CA ASP A 214 -4.77 -0.88 6.25
C ASP A 214 -4.89 -2.25 6.98
N VAL A 215 -3.87 -2.63 7.75
CA VAL A 215 -3.85 -3.93 8.47
C VAL A 215 -4.90 -4.04 9.57
N ASP A 216 -5.44 -2.91 10.03
CA ASP A 216 -6.54 -2.81 10.99
C ASP A 216 -7.93 -2.71 10.29
N GLU A 217 -8.02 -3.10 9.02
CA GLU A 217 -9.22 -2.96 8.21
C GLU A 217 -9.64 -4.26 7.53
N PHE A 218 -10.93 -4.60 7.67
CA PHE A 218 -11.49 -5.88 7.24
C PHE A 218 -12.69 -5.66 6.33
N ILE A 219 -12.59 -6.11 5.08
CA ILE A 219 -13.72 -6.07 4.13
C ILE A 219 -14.73 -7.15 4.53
N PHE A 220 -15.95 -6.75 4.86
CA PHE A 220 -16.98 -7.64 5.38
C PHE A 220 -18.38 -7.29 4.82
N SER A 221 -19.20 -8.31 4.58
CA SER A 221 -20.65 -8.14 4.40
C SER A 221 -21.41 -8.70 5.60
N PRO A 222 -22.38 -7.98 6.17
CA PRO A 222 -23.34 -8.56 7.11
C PRO A 222 -24.03 -9.83 6.59
N ASP A 223 -24.22 -9.96 5.28
CA ASP A 223 -24.85 -11.13 4.66
C ASP A 223 -24.00 -12.41 4.80
N TRP A 224 -22.70 -12.27 5.09
CA TRP A 224 -21.82 -13.40 5.36
C TRP A 224 -21.99 -13.98 6.77
N ALA A 225 -22.76 -13.31 7.65
CA ALA A 225 -22.94 -13.70 9.05
C ALA A 225 -23.47 -15.13 9.24
N GLY A 226 -24.33 -15.58 8.33
CA GLY A 226 -24.90 -16.93 8.35
C GLY A 226 -23.98 -18.03 7.79
N SER A 227 -22.88 -17.67 7.11
CA SER A 227 -22.06 -18.65 6.39
C SER A 227 -21.26 -19.55 7.33
N SER A 228 -21.35 -20.86 7.13
CA SER A 228 -20.60 -21.85 7.91
C SER A 228 -19.09 -21.81 7.65
N LYS A 229 -18.67 -21.43 6.44
CA LYS A 229 -17.27 -21.35 6.02
C LYS A 229 -17.02 -20.14 5.11
N PRO A 230 -15.79 -19.60 5.05
CA PRO A 230 -15.46 -18.57 4.08
C PRO A 230 -15.34 -19.18 2.68
N THR A 231 -15.64 -18.39 1.66
CA THR A 231 -15.39 -18.75 0.27
C THR A 231 -14.76 -17.59 -0.47
N LYS A 232 -13.87 -17.89 -1.43
CA LYS A 232 -13.25 -16.86 -2.27
C LYS A 232 -14.26 -16.03 -3.06
N SER A 233 -15.47 -16.55 -3.30
CA SER A 233 -16.53 -15.82 -4.01
C SER A 233 -17.07 -14.63 -3.21
N MET A 234 -16.91 -14.63 -1.88
CA MET A 234 -17.41 -13.56 -1.01
C MET A 234 -16.88 -12.19 -1.44
N LEU A 235 -15.56 -12.04 -1.56
CA LEU A 235 -14.97 -10.80 -2.05
C LEU A 235 -14.92 -10.72 -3.57
N ARG A 236 -14.67 -11.84 -4.27
CA ARG A 236 -14.54 -11.83 -5.73
C ARG A 236 -15.82 -11.38 -6.44
N SER A 237 -16.99 -11.75 -5.92
CA SER A 237 -18.27 -11.31 -6.48
C SER A 237 -18.42 -9.79 -6.52
N VAL A 238 -17.80 -9.06 -5.58
CA VAL A 238 -17.83 -7.59 -5.51
C VAL A 238 -17.18 -6.95 -6.74
N VAL A 239 -16.09 -7.54 -7.24
CA VAL A 239 -15.35 -7.00 -8.40
C VAL A 239 -15.74 -7.64 -9.72
N THR A 240 -16.35 -8.84 -9.71
CA THR A 240 -16.83 -9.49 -10.94
C THR A 240 -18.25 -9.07 -11.32
N ALA A 241 -19.04 -8.56 -10.38
CA ALA A 241 -20.41 -8.09 -10.65
C ALA A 241 -20.48 -6.69 -11.28
N VAL A 242 -19.40 -5.92 -11.24
CA VAL A 242 -19.38 -4.55 -11.77
C VAL A 242 -19.19 -4.53 -13.29
N LYS A 243 -19.68 -3.47 -13.94
CA LYS A 243 -19.55 -3.29 -15.39
C LYS A 243 -18.07 -3.20 -15.81
N PRO A 244 -17.71 -3.56 -17.07
CA PRO A 244 -16.33 -3.50 -17.54
C PRO A 244 -15.66 -2.12 -17.44
N ASN A 245 -16.42 -1.03 -17.47
CA ASN A 245 -15.90 0.34 -17.33
C ASN A 245 -15.80 0.81 -15.87
N ILE A 246 -16.07 -0.03 -14.88
CA ILE A 246 -15.82 0.30 -13.48
C ILE A 246 -14.36 -0.01 -13.16
N GLY A 247 -13.59 1.05 -12.92
CA GLY A 247 -12.18 0.99 -12.55
C GLY A 247 -11.95 0.99 -11.04
N GLN A 248 -12.95 1.37 -10.24
CA GLN A 248 -12.81 1.46 -8.80
C GLN A 248 -14.13 1.15 -8.09
N VAL A 249 -14.09 0.28 -7.08
CA VAL A 249 -15.22 -0.03 -6.21
C VAL A 249 -14.95 0.53 -4.82
N THR A 250 -15.73 1.53 -4.42
CA THR A 250 -15.60 2.23 -3.15
C THR A 250 -16.44 1.56 -2.06
N LEU A 251 -15.85 1.37 -0.87
CA LEU A 251 -16.45 0.67 0.27
C LEU A 251 -16.54 1.63 1.46
N GLY A 252 -17.72 1.81 2.04
CA GLY A 252 -17.90 2.65 3.24
C GLY A 252 -17.26 2.01 4.48
N CYS A 253 -16.70 2.81 5.40
CA CYS A 253 -16.09 2.29 6.62
C CYS A 253 -17.00 2.45 7.86
N LYS A 254 -16.93 1.45 8.74
CA LYS A 254 -17.47 1.50 10.09
C LYS A 254 -16.30 1.47 11.07
N ASP A 255 -16.11 2.58 11.79
CA ASP A 255 -14.99 2.75 12.73
C ASP A 255 -15.32 2.08 14.09
N PHE A 256 -14.52 1.08 14.46
CA PHE A 256 -14.60 0.35 15.72
C PHE A 256 -13.76 1.02 16.83
N GLY A 257 -14.26 0.89 18.05
CA GLY A 257 -13.71 1.43 19.30
C GLY A 257 -13.10 0.37 20.23
N PRO A 258 -12.53 0.80 21.38
CA PRO A 258 -11.78 -0.10 22.26
C PRO A 258 -12.65 -1.15 22.93
N SER A 259 -13.98 -1.00 22.95
CA SER A 259 -14.92 -2.04 23.40
C SER A 259 -14.67 -2.51 24.84
N GLY A 260 -14.37 -1.58 25.74
CA GLY A 260 -14.03 -1.83 27.13
C GLY A 260 -12.59 -2.33 27.35
N ARG A 261 -11.78 -2.46 26.30
CA ARG A 261 -10.40 -2.97 26.40
C ARG A 261 -9.41 -1.85 26.71
N THR A 262 -8.55 -2.09 27.68
CA THR A 262 -7.41 -1.24 28.05
C THR A 262 -6.10 -1.68 27.38
N LYS A 263 -6.05 -2.90 26.81
CA LYS A 263 -4.90 -3.46 26.11
C LYS A 263 -5.32 -4.08 24.77
N HIS A 264 -4.35 -4.29 23.88
CA HIS A 264 -4.58 -5.06 22.66
C HIS A 264 -5.09 -6.48 23.00
N PRO A 265 -6.20 -6.93 22.39
CA PRO A 265 -6.71 -8.29 22.58
C PRO A 265 -5.70 -9.31 22.04
N LYS A 266 -5.34 -10.30 22.85
CA LYS A 266 -4.39 -11.35 22.42
C LYS A 266 -4.94 -12.18 21.26
N GLU A 267 -6.26 -12.26 21.16
CA GLU A 267 -6.99 -13.00 20.15
C GLU A 267 -7.17 -12.21 18.83
N GLY A 268 -6.70 -10.96 18.76
CA GLY A 268 -6.81 -10.12 17.56
C GLY A 268 -7.90 -9.06 17.62
N VAL A 269 -7.84 -8.13 16.67
CA VAL A 269 -8.72 -6.94 16.65
C VAL A 269 -10.17 -7.31 16.39
N THR A 270 -10.43 -8.32 15.54
CA THR A 270 -11.80 -8.77 15.27
C THR A 270 -12.43 -9.45 16.47
N GLN A 271 -11.61 -9.96 17.40
CA GLN A 271 -12.06 -10.71 18.56
C GLN A 271 -12.39 -9.83 19.76
N GLY A 272 -11.56 -8.82 20.01
CA GLY A 272 -11.69 -7.99 21.21
C GLY A 272 -12.37 -6.64 21.01
N TYR A 273 -12.50 -6.16 19.77
CA TYR A 273 -13.16 -4.89 19.47
C TYR A 273 -14.50 -5.13 18.77
N THR A 274 -15.61 -5.04 19.52
CA THR A 274 -16.98 -5.33 19.03
C THR A 274 -17.94 -4.16 19.21
N CYS A 275 -17.44 -2.99 19.57
CA CYS A 275 -18.20 -1.75 19.62
C CYS A 275 -17.75 -0.85 18.48
N ARG A 276 -18.70 -0.15 17.85
CA ARG A 276 -18.38 0.84 16.81
C ARG A 276 -19.25 2.08 16.88
N ARG A 277 -18.84 3.10 16.13
CA ARG A 277 -19.66 4.27 15.83
C ARG A 277 -20.83 3.89 14.90
N ARG A 278 -21.93 4.64 14.99
CA ARG A 278 -23.08 4.50 14.11
C ARG A 278 -22.82 5.10 12.74
N ALA A 279 -22.19 6.28 12.73
CA ALA A 279 -21.81 7.00 11.53
C ALA A 279 -20.91 6.14 10.63
N GLU A 280 -21.12 6.27 9.32
CA GLU A 280 -20.13 5.81 8.36
C GLU A 280 -19.10 6.92 8.16
N GLU A 281 -17.82 6.56 8.13
CA GLU A 281 -16.74 7.51 7.97
C GLU A 281 -15.84 7.06 6.81
N ARG A 282 -15.47 7.99 5.93
CA ARG A 282 -14.52 7.73 4.82
C ARG A 282 -14.96 6.57 3.93
N HIS A 283 -14.02 6.12 3.10
CA HIS A 283 -14.16 4.96 2.27
C HIS A 283 -12.80 4.36 1.93
N LYS A 284 -12.78 3.08 1.59
CA LYS A 284 -11.67 2.41 0.91
C LYS A 284 -12.04 2.04 -0.50
N SER A 285 -11.10 1.51 -1.28
CA SER A 285 -11.45 0.97 -2.58
C SER A 285 -10.68 -0.28 -2.99
N LEU A 286 -11.33 -1.06 -3.84
CA LEU A 286 -10.68 -1.97 -4.76
C LEU A 286 -10.52 -1.24 -6.10
N VAL A 287 -9.31 -1.23 -6.64
CA VAL A 287 -8.96 -0.52 -7.87
C VAL A 287 -8.53 -1.52 -8.93
N ARG A 288 -9.13 -1.47 -10.11
CA ARG A 288 -8.67 -2.21 -11.28
C ARG A 288 -7.41 -1.55 -11.81
N LEU A 289 -6.27 -2.22 -11.77
CA LEU A 289 -4.98 -1.58 -12.03
C LEU A 289 -4.86 -1.04 -13.47
N ASP A 290 -5.51 -1.69 -14.44
CA ASP A 290 -5.50 -1.25 -15.84
C ASP A 290 -6.29 0.07 -16.06
N SER A 291 -7.14 0.46 -15.12
CA SER A 291 -7.96 1.67 -15.17
C SER A 291 -7.28 2.92 -14.59
N VAL A 292 -6.12 2.76 -13.93
CA VAL A 292 -5.42 3.87 -13.28
C VAL A 292 -4.81 4.80 -14.33
N ALA A 293 -4.96 6.12 -14.12
CA ALA A 293 -4.40 7.13 -15.01
C ALA A 293 -2.86 7.08 -15.01
N PRO A 294 -2.20 7.43 -16.13
CA PRO A 294 -0.73 7.41 -16.23
C PRO A 294 0.01 8.19 -15.14
N SER A 295 -0.61 9.25 -14.60
CA SER A 295 -0.05 10.08 -13.53
C SER A 295 0.01 9.40 -12.16
N LEU A 296 -0.70 8.28 -11.97
CA LEU A 296 -0.78 7.52 -10.71
C LEU A 296 -1.28 8.32 -9.49
N MET A 297 -1.80 9.53 -9.71
CA MET A 297 -2.24 10.42 -8.64
C MET A 297 -3.32 9.75 -7.80
N ASN A 298 -3.16 9.77 -6.48
CA ASN A 298 -4.08 9.13 -5.56
C ASN A 298 -4.25 9.93 -4.27
N SER A 299 -5.31 9.62 -3.52
CA SER A 299 -5.49 10.07 -2.14
C SER A 299 -5.57 8.86 -1.23
N VAL A 300 -4.48 8.09 -1.20
CA VAL A 300 -4.29 6.86 -0.42
C VAL A 300 -5.19 5.72 -0.88
N HIS A 301 -6.50 5.82 -0.67
CA HIS A 301 -7.43 4.73 -0.95
C HIS A 301 -8.26 4.91 -2.22
N HIS A 302 -7.94 5.88 -3.07
CA HIS A 302 -8.55 6.04 -4.39
C HIS A 302 -7.57 6.67 -5.37
N PHE A 303 -7.65 6.24 -6.62
CA PHE A 303 -6.79 6.70 -7.71
C PHE A 303 -7.56 7.56 -8.69
N LYS A 304 -6.86 8.50 -9.32
CA LYS A 304 -7.34 9.10 -10.56
C LYS A 304 -7.40 8.01 -11.63
N LEU A 305 -8.58 7.83 -12.21
CA LEU A 305 -8.82 6.86 -13.27
C LEU A 305 -8.61 7.49 -14.64
N ARG A 306 -8.36 6.65 -15.66
CA ARG A 306 -8.42 7.06 -17.05
C ARG A 306 -9.86 7.48 -17.42
N PRO A 307 -10.07 8.38 -18.40
CA PRO A 307 -11.38 9.00 -18.67
C PRO A 307 -12.50 8.01 -18.99
N GLU A 308 -12.17 6.84 -19.57
CA GLU A 308 -13.11 5.79 -19.94
C GLU A 308 -13.63 4.97 -18.75
N PHE A 309 -12.98 5.09 -17.58
CA PHE A 309 -13.35 4.35 -16.37
C PHE A 309 -14.07 5.23 -15.34
N LYS A 310 -14.94 4.60 -14.56
CA LYS A 310 -15.71 5.23 -13.49
C LYS A 310 -15.51 4.49 -12.17
N TRP A 311 -15.86 5.14 -11.08
CA TRP A 311 -15.98 4.49 -9.79
C TRP A 311 -17.45 4.16 -9.49
N GLU A 312 -17.66 3.12 -8.69
CA GLU A 312 -18.97 2.73 -8.16
C GLU A 312 -18.87 2.47 -6.66
N ARG A 313 -19.92 2.78 -5.90
CA ARG A 313 -19.97 2.49 -4.48
C ARG A 313 -20.67 1.15 -4.23
N SER A 314 -19.99 0.23 -3.56
CA SER A 314 -20.61 -1.02 -3.12
C SER A 314 -21.56 -0.77 -1.95
N ARG A 315 -22.74 -1.39 -2.04
CA ARG A 315 -23.70 -1.49 -0.93
C ARG A 315 -23.72 -2.87 -0.26
N ALA A 316 -23.09 -3.86 -0.89
CA ALA A 316 -23.08 -5.25 -0.42
C ALA A 316 -21.98 -5.51 0.62
N VAL A 317 -20.88 -4.75 0.59
CA VAL A 317 -19.77 -4.89 1.53
C VAL A 317 -19.38 -3.54 2.11
N ARG A 318 -18.78 -3.60 3.31
CA ARG A 318 -18.21 -2.46 4.03
C ARG A 318 -16.81 -2.81 4.53
N VAL A 319 -16.09 -1.80 5.01
CA VAL A 319 -14.86 -2.01 5.78
C VAL A 319 -15.15 -1.84 7.26
N ASN A 320 -14.90 -2.88 8.06
CA ASN A 320 -14.78 -2.74 9.50
C ASN A 320 -13.36 -2.21 9.78
N HIS A 321 -13.27 -0.97 10.24
CA HIS A 321 -11.99 -0.29 10.48
C HIS A 321 -11.76 -0.18 11.98
N TYR A 322 -10.78 -0.93 12.49
CA TYR A 322 -10.40 -0.98 13.91
C TYR A 322 -9.52 0.22 14.27
N LYS A 323 -10.08 1.41 14.04
CA LYS A 323 -9.40 2.69 14.09
C LYS A 323 -8.98 3.09 15.50
N TYR A 324 -9.91 2.97 16.45
CA TYR A 324 -9.76 3.43 17.82
C TYR A 324 -9.53 2.23 18.75
N GLN A 325 -8.32 1.67 18.66
CA GLN A 325 -7.89 0.54 19.48
C GLN A 325 -7.64 0.97 20.94
N ALA A 326 -7.28 0.01 21.79
CA ALA A 326 -6.80 0.30 23.14
C ALA A 326 -5.69 1.38 23.12
N TRP A 327 -5.62 2.20 24.16
CA TRP A 327 -4.83 3.43 24.13
C TRP A 327 -3.35 3.22 23.77
N ASP A 328 -2.73 2.17 24.32
CA ASP A 328 -1.33 1.84 24.04
C ASP A 328 -1.04 1.57 22.56
N GLU A 329 -2.04 1.06 21.83
CA GLU A 329 -1.97 0.87 20.37
C GLU A 329 -2.26 2.18 19.64
N PHE A 330 -3.31 2.87 20.06
CA PHE A 330 -3.74 4.09 19.41
C PHE A 330 -2.68 5.20 19.47
N LYS A 331 -1.98 5.35 20.60
CA LYS A 331 -0.99 6.40 20.82
C LYS A 331 0.20 6.32 19.87
N VAL A 332 0.49 5.15 19.28
CA VAL A 332 1.53 5.00 18.26
C VAL A 332 1.24 5.89 17.04
N LYS A 333 -0.04 6.07 16.69
CA LYS A 333 -0.48 6.91 15.57
C LYS A 333 -0.12 8.39 15.77
N PHE A 334 0.17 8.85 16.99
CA PHE A 334 0.56 10.26 17.25
C PHE A 334 1.91 10.64 16.67
N ARG A 335 2.86 9.69 16.66
CA ARG A 335 4.26 9.98 16.34
C ARG A 335 4.64 9.56 14.92
N ARG A 336 3.80 8.77 14.25
CA ARG A 336 4.21 7.99 13.06
C ARG A 336 3.09 7.87 12.01
N ARG A 337 2.61 8.99 11.47
CA ARG A 337 1.72 8.95 10.29
C ARG A 337 2.51 8.85 9.00
N VAL A 338 2.08 7.96 8.11
CA VAL A 338 2.78 7.65 6.84
C VAL A 338 2.24 8.40 5.62
N SER A 339 0.98 8.87 5.63
CA SER A 339 0.43 9.70 4.53
C SER A 339 1.18 11.02 4.41
N THR A 340 1.45 11.43 3.17
CA THR A 340 2.19 12.64 2.83
C THR A 340 1.49 13.89 3.35
N TYR A 341 0.17 13.95 3.24
CA TYR A 341 -0.60 15.18 3.44
C TYR A 341 -1.30 15.28 4.79
N VAL A 342 -1.22 14.22 5.61
CA VAL A 342 -1.82 14.21 6.93
C VAL A 342 -0.82 14.70 7.97
N ALA A 343 -1.15 15.83 8.59
CA ALA A 343 -0.38 16.41 9.68
C ALA A 343 -0.27 15.42 10.86
N ASP A 344 0.88 15.44 11.52
CA ASP A 344 1.05 14.68 12.75
C ASP A 344 0.12 15.25 13.83
N TRP A 345 -0.25 14.39 14.77
CA TRP A 345 -1.19 14.76 15.82
C TRP A 345 -0.68 15.87 16.73
N THR A 346 0.65 15.93 16.88
CA THR A 346 1.36 16.97 17.63
C THR A 346 1.34 18.32 16.95
N ASP A 347 1.07 18.37 15.64
CA ASP A 347 0.92 19.63 14.91
C ASP A 347 -0.43 20.27 15.24
N ARG A 348 -0.48 21.60 15.39
CA ARG A 348 -1.71 22.35 15.63
C ARG A 348 -2.52 22.62 14.35
N VAL A 349 -1.94 22.37 13.17
CA VAL A 349 -2.61 22.55 11.87
C VAL A 349 -3.71 21.51 11.65
N ASN A 350 -4.83 21.92 11.04
CA ASN A 350 -5.95 21.04 10.70
C ASN A 350 -6.59 20.32 11.91
N HIS A 351 -6.73 21.01 13.05
CA HIS A 351 -7.36 20.45 14.26
C HIS A 351 -8.79 19.91 14.02
N GLY A 352 -9.57 20.53 13.13
CA GLY A 352 -10.91 20.07 12.76
C GLY A 352 -10.97 18.93 11.73
N SER A 353 -9.84 18.38 11.27
CA SER A 353 -9.83 17.34 10.24
C SER A 353 -10.50 16.05 10.73
N LYS A 354 -11.25 15.39 9.84
CA LYS A 354 -11.75 14.03 10.04
C LYS A 354 -10.62 12.98 10.15
N ASP A 355 -9.37 13.35 9.87
CA ASP A 355 -8.18 12.53 10.13
C ASP A 355 -7.88 12.43 11.62
N ARG A 356 -8.37 13.36 12.43
CA ARG A 356 -8.23 13.37 13.87
C ARG A 356 -9.44 12.71 14.54
N THR A 357 -9.17 11.93 15.57
CA THR A 357 -10.12 11.48 16.59
C THR A 357 -10.81 12.69 17.22
N PRO A 358 -12.15 12.71 17.22
CA PRO A 358 -12.92 13.77 17.88
C PRO A 358 -12.57 13.88 19.36
N GLY A 359 -12.39 15.11 19.85
CA GLY A 359 -12.13 15.41 21.25
C GLY A 359 -10.72 15.04 21.76
N LEU A 360 -9.80 14.67 20.86
CA LEU A 360 -8.41 14.38 21.19
C LEU A 360 -7.52 15.58 20.85
N GLY A 361 -6.68 15.98 21.82
CA GLY A 361 -5.76 17.11 21.66
C GLY A 361 -4.50 16.75 20.86
N PHE A 362 -3.40 17.41 21.19
CA PHE A 362 -2.12 17.30 20.47
C PHE A 362 -1.08 16.41 21.18
N GLU A 363 -1.41 15.92 22.37
CA GLU A 363 -0.51 15.15 23.21
C GLU A 363 -0.97 13.71 23.33
N ALA A 364 0.01 12.80 23.48
CA ALA A 364 -0.24 11.38 23.69
C ALA A 364 -0.60 11.08 25.16
N VAL A 365 -1.63 11.75 25.67
CA VAL A 365 -2.23 11.51 26.99
C VAL A 365 -3.57 10.78 26.80
N GLU A 366 -3.77 9.70 27.56
CA GLU A 366 -5.00 8.90 27.48
C GLU A 366 -6.21 9.74 27.92
N PRO A 367 -7.24 9.89 27.07
CA PRO A 367 -8.46 10.57 27.48
C PRO A 367 -9.22 9.79 28.55
N ALA A 368 -9.84 10.51 29.49
CA ALA A 368 -10.72 9.91 30.48
C ALA A 368 -11.80 9.03 29.82
N GLY A 369 -11.94 7.80 30.31
CA GLY A 369 -12.90 6.82 29.81
C GLY A 369 -12.62 6.28 28.40
N TRP A 370 -11.39 6.39 27.87
CA TRP A 370 -11.02 5.89 26.54
C TRP A 370 -11.54 4.48 26.23
N PRO A 371 -11.44 3.47 27.14
CA PRO A 371 -11.93 2.12 26.88
C PRO A 371 -13.41 2.05 26.47
N HIS A 372 -14.23 3.02 26.90
CA HIS A 372 -15.68 3.06 26.64
C HIS A 372 -16.08 4.05 25.52
N LYS A 373 -15.12 4.76 24.91
CA LYS A 373 -15.40 5.69 23.80
C LYS A 373 -15.72 4.92 22.52
N PHE A 374 -16.45 5.60 21.61
CA PHE A 374 -16.79 5.11 20.28
C PHE A 374 -17.62 3.80 20.26
N CYS A 375 -18.33 3.49 21.35
CA CYS A 375 -19.28 2.37 21.43
C CYS A 375 -20.73 2.86 21.34
N GLU A 376 -21.21 3.16 20.14
CA GLU A 376 -22.60 3.57 19.88
C GLU A 376 -23.48 2.39 19.41
N VAL A 377 -22.84 1.37 18.84
CA VAL A 377 -23.47 0.14 18.34
C VAL A 377 -22.58 -1.04 18.71
N GLU A 378 -23.15 -2.01 19.42
CA GLU A 378 -22.54 -3.33 19.55
C GLU A 378 -22.67 -4.07 18.21
N ASP A 379 -21.54 -4.49 17.64
CA ASP A 379 -21.45 -5.16 16.35
C ASP A 379 -20.48 -6.33 16.45
N THR A 380 -21.02 -7.52 16.71
CA THR A 380 -20.26 -8.76 16.92
C THR A 380 -20.16 -9.62 15.66
N LEU A 381 -20.76 -9.19 14.54
CA LEU A 381 -20.96 -10.04 13.37
C LEU A 381 -19.64 -10.63 12.84
N LEU A 382 -18.62 -9.77 12.66
CA LEU A 382 -17.32 -10.24 12.15
C LEU A 382 -16.59 -11.12 13.18
N ARG A 383 -16.71 -10.84 14.48
CA ARG A 383 -16.17 -11.70 15.55
C ARG A 383 -16.76 -13.09 15.47
N ASP A 384 -18.09 -13.18 15.42
CA ASP A 384 -18.81 -14.45 15.50
C ASP A 384 -18.57 -15.29 14.23
N VAL A 385 -18.48 -14.62 13.08
CA VAL A 385 -18.09 -15.23 11.80
C VAL A 385 -16.66 -15.77 11.84
N THR A 386 -15.69 -14.96 12.26
CA THR A 386 -14.27 -15.39 12.30
C THR A 386 -14.05 -16.49 13.33
N ARG A 387 -14.76 -16.50 14.47
CA ARG A 387 -14.74 -17.62 15.41
C ARG A 387 -15.23 -18.91 14.78
N ARG A 388 -16.32 -18.84 14.01
CA ARG A 388 -16.85 -20.00 13.28
C ARG A 388 -15.88 -20.51 12.23
N TRP A 389 -15.24 -19.60 11.50
CA TRP A 389 -14.35 -19.93 10.38
C TRP A 389 -12.93 -20.31 10.79
N PHE A 390 -12.41 -19.83 11.91
CA PHE A 390 -10.98 -19.94 12.26
C PHE A 390 -10.73 -20.27 13.73
N GLY A 391 -11.78 -20.41 14.54
CA GLY A 391 -11.66 -20.48 16.00
C GLY A 391 -11.31 -19.13 16.62
N VAL A 392 -11.25 -19.09 17.95
CA VAL A 392 -10.83 -17.89 18.68
C VAL A 392 -9.33 -17.65 18.46
N GLY A 393 -8.93 -16.43 18.11
CA GLY A 393 -7.51 -16.09 17.91
C GLY A 393 -6.87 -16.70 16.67
N PHE A 394 -7.66 -17.14 15.67
CA PHE A 394 -7.13 -17.78 14.46
C PHE A 394 -6.25 -19.02 14.76
N THR A 395 -6.61 -19.73 15.84
CA THR A 395 -5.87 -20.90 16.36
C THR A 395 -6.17 -22.18 15.59
N ASN A 396 -7.27 -22.26 14.84
CA ASN A 396 -7.56 -23.44 14.02
C ASN A 396 -6.68 -23.43 12.77
N LYS A 397 -5.95 -24.53 12.56
CA LYS A 397 -5.17 -24.81 11.34
C LYS A 397 -6.06 -25.13 10.12
N LEU A 398 -7.06 -24.29 9.82
CA LEU A 398 -7.88 -24.44 8.61
C LEU A 398 -7.12 -24.10 7.31
N ALA A 399 -5.82 -23.79 7.41
CA ALA A 399 -4.91 -23.56 6.29
C ALA A 399 -4.44 -24.83 5.54
N HIS A 400 -4.80 -26.05 5.98
CA HIS A 400 -4.36 -27.28 5.32
C HIS A 400 -5.17 -27.70 4.07
N HIS A 401 -5.73 -26.75 3.31
CA HIS A 401 -6.16 -27.06 1.94
C HIS A 401 -4.95 -27.05 0.99
N ARG A 402 -4.22 -28.18 0.97
CA ARG A 402 -3.34 -28.58 -0.14
C ARG A 402 -4.10 -28.38 -1.47
N PRO A 403 -3.53 -27.74 -2.50
CA PRO A 403 -4.09 -27.80 -3.84
C PRO A 403 -4.06 -29.26 -4.29
N VAL A 404 -5.22 -29.87 -4.50
CA VAL A 404 -5.32 -31.11 -5.28
C VAL A 404 -5.01 -30.73 -6.73
N GLY A 405 -3.94 -31.28 -7.29
CA GLY A 405 -3.60 -31.09 -8.70
C GLY A 405 -2.12 -31.24 -9.02
N GLY A 406 -1.55 -32.42 -8.78
CA GLY A 406 -0.27 -32.84 -9.34
C GLY A 406 -0.39 -34.29 -9.75
N THR A 407 -0.83 -34.53 -10.99
CA THR A 407 -0.80 -35.85 -11.62
C THR A 407 0.64 -36.34 -11.66
N THR A 408 0.92 -37.37 -10.86
CA THR A 408 2.12 -38.19 -10.99
C THR A 408 2.01 -38.98 -12.28
N HIS A 409 2.79 -38.61 -13.30
CA HIS A 409 3.10 -39.53 -14.38
C HIS A 409 4.00 -40.63 -13.81
N SER A 410 3.45 -41.84 -13.66
CA SER A 410 4.25 -43.06 -13.52
C SER A 410 4.72 -43.47 -14.91
N SER A 411 6.01 -43.30 -15.18
CA SER A 411 6.69 -43.95 -16.29
C SER A 411 6.94 -45.42 -15.92
N SER A 412 6.37 -46.32 -16.73
CA SER A 412 6.95 -47.63 -17.00
C SER A 412 7.87 -47.51 -18.21
#